data_AF-A0A4R4LD66-F1
#
_entry.id   AF-A0A4R4LD66-F1
#
_cell.length_a   1.000
_cell.length_b   1.000
_cell.length_c   1.000
_cell.angle_alpha   90.00
_cell.angle_beta   90.00
_cell.angle_gamma   90.00
#
_symmetry.space_group_name_H-M   'P 1'
#
loop_
_entity.id
_entity.type
_entity.pdbx_description
1 polymer ?
#
loop_
_entity_poly.entity_id
_entity_poly.type
_entity_poly.pdbx_seq_one_letter_code
_entity_poly.pdbx_strand_id
1 'polypeptide(L)' 'MREPQPGRRYADSALLESTLDLYIQTVEAGNTVPLTKDGELVAVIVSPEVAEAGLRALGRKS' A
#
# COMPACT_ATOMS: atom_id res chain seq x y z
N MET A 1 -12.02 18.56 -5.51
CA MET A 1 -13.03 17.53 -5.85
C MET A 1 -12.76 17.07 -7.28
N ARG A 2 -12.29 15.83 -7.50
CA ARG A 2 -12.11 15.28 -8.86
C ARG A 2 -13.40 14.60 -9.29
N GLU A 3 -13.83 14.88 -10.51
CA GLU A 3 -15.06 14.35 -11.12
C GLU A 3 -15.00 12.81 -11.25
N PRO A 4 -16.06 12.09 -10.84
CA PRO A 4 -16.11 10.64 -10.97
C PRO A 4 -16.24 10.24 -12.45
N GLN A 5 -15.35 9.38 -12.93
CA GLN A 5 -15.39 8.90 -14.31
C GLN A 5 -16.54 7.89 -14.50
N PRO A 6 -17.42 8.06 -15.51
CA PRO A 6 -18.52 7.15 -15.75
C PRO A 6 -18.00 5.78 -16.22
N GLY A 7 -18.42 4.72 -15.54
CA GLY A 7 -18.08 3.33 -15.89
C GLY A 7 -17.15 2.61 -14.92
N ARG A 8 -16.53 3.31 -13.96
CA ARG A 8 -15.91 2.65 -12.81
C ARG A 8 -16.94 2.52 -11.68
N ARG A 9 -17.36 1.30 -11.38
CA ARG A 9 -17.81 1.00 -10.01
C ARG A 9 -16.59 1.26 -9.13
N TYR A 10 -16.55 2.39 -8.46
CA TYR A 10 -15.66 2.53 -7.31
C TYR A 10 -16.03 1.37 -6.39
N ALA A 11 -15.08 0.49 -6.10
CA ALA A 11 -15.23 -0.49 -5.05
C ALA A 11 -15.75 0.25 -3.82
N ASP A 12 -16.72 -0.35 -3.12
CA ASP A 12 -17.32 0.22 -1.92
C ASP A 12 -16.23 0.88 -1.07
N SER A 13 -16.26 2.21 -0.98
CA SER A 13 -15.17 2.99 -0.38
C SER A 13 -14.98 2.60 1.09
N ALA A 14 -16.03 2.13 1.76
CA ALA A 14 -15.94 1.64 3.13
C ALA A 14 -15.07 0.37 3.24
N LEU A 15 -15.18 -0.54 2.27
CA LEU A 15 -14.32 -1.74 2.24
C LEU A 15 -12.87 -1.37 1.94
N LEU A 16 -12.65 -0.38 1.06
CA LEU A 16 -11.32 0.13 0.76
C LEU A 16 -10.68 0.77 2.01
N GLU A 17 -11.40 1.65 2.69
CA GLU A 17 -10.94 2.34 3.90
C GLU A 17 -10.61 1.33 5.02
N SER A 18 -11.53 0.40 5.30
CA SER A 18 -11.30 -0.64 6.32
C SER A 18 -10.07 -1.51 6.02
N THR A 19 -9.84 -1.80 4.75
CA THR A 19 -8.67 -2.58 4.31
C THR A 19 -7.38 -1.79 4.46
N LEU A 20 -7.40 -0.49 4.12
CA LEU A 20 -6.25 0.39 4.29
C LEU A 20 -5.89 0.57 5.76
N ASP A 21 -6.88 0.73 6.65
CA ASP A 21 -6.65 0.82 8.10
C ASP A 21 -5.97 -0.44 8.64
N LEU A 22 -6.42 -1.62 8.21
CA LEU A 22 -5.80 -2.88 8.60
C LEU A 22 -4.34 -2.96 8.13
N TYR A 23 -4.05 -2.51 6.91
CA TYR A 23 -2.68 -2.50 6.39
C TYR A 23 -1.78 -1.54 7.15
N ILE A 24 -2.29 -0.35 7.48
CA ILE A 24 -1.57 0.64 8.29
C ILE A 24 -1.24 0.04 9.66
N GLN A 25 -2.23 -0.52 10.37
CA GLN A 25 -2.01 -1.17 11.67
C GLN A 25 -1.00 -2.32 11.60
N THR A 26 -1.04 -3.11 10.53
CA THR A 26 -0.10 -4.21 10.31
C THR A 26 1.34 -3.69 10.18
N VAL A 27 1.51 -2.58 9.45
CA VAL A 27 2.79 -1.91 9.26
C VAL A 27 3.29 -1.23 10.54
N GLU A 28 2.40 -0.58 11.29
CA GLU A 28 2.72 0.02 12.61
C GLU A 28 3.17 -1.04 13.63
N ALA A 29 2.65 -2.26 13.53
CA ALA A 29 3.10 -3.40 14.31
C ALA A 29 4.47 -3.96 13.85
N GLY A 30 5.13 -3.34 12.87
CA GLY A 30 6.45 -3.72 12.36
C GLY A 30 6.41 -4.82 11.29
N ASN A 31 5.24 -5.16 10.77
CA ASN A 31 5.11 -6.17 9.71
C ASN A 31 5.09 -5.52 8.31
N THR A 32 5.17 -6.34 7.28
CA THR A 32 5.07 -5.90 5.87
C THR A 32 3.86 -6.54 5.20
N VAL A 33 3.20 -5.81 4.29
CA VAL A 33 2.02 -6.32 3.59
C VAL A 33 2.33 -6.52 2.10
N PRO A 34 2.40 -7.77 1.61
CA PRO A 34 2.56 -8.04 0.18
C PRO A 34 1.25 -7.77 -0.56
N LEU A 35 1.33 -6.99 -1.64
CA LEU A 35 0.24 -6.77 -2.56
C LEU A 35 0.43 -7.64 -3.79
N THR A 36 -0.55 -8.50 -4.08
CA THR A 36 -0.54 -9.38 -5.24
C THR A 36 -1.63 -8.97 -6.23
N LYS A 37 -1.35 -9.16 -7.52
CA LYS A 37 -2.33 -9.02 -8.60
C LYS A 37 -2.19 -10.24 -9.50
N ASP A 38 -3.29 -10.91 -9.77
CA ASP A 38 -3.32 -12.13 -10.60
C ASP A 38 -2.34 -13.22 -10.11
N GLY A 39 -2.12 -13.28 -8.79
CA GLY A 39 -1.20 -14.23 -8.13
C GLY A 39 0.26 -13.78 -8.10
N GLU A 40 0.63 -12.69 -8.77
CA GLU A 40 1.99 -12.15 -8.81
C GLU A 40 2.19 -11.03 -7.78
N LEU A 41 3.34 -11.00 -7.12
CA LEU A 41 3.72 -9.92 -6.22
C LEU A 41 4.01 -8.65 -7.02
N VAL A 42 3.22 -7.59 -6.79
CA VAL A 42 3.36 -6.32 -7.52
C VAL A 42 3.91 -5.19 -6.65
N ALA A 43 3.70 -5.24 -5.34
CA ALA A 43 4.20 -4.25 -4.40
C ALA A 43 4.27 -4.82 -2.98
N VAL A 44 4.99 -4.13 -2.09
CA VAL A 44 5.01 -4.43 -0.66
C VAL A 44 4.83 -3.11 0.09
N ILE A 45 3.86 -3.07 1.00
CA ILE A 45 3.68 -1.96 1.93
C ILE A 45 4.58 -2.21 3.14
N VAL A 46 5.38 -1.21 3.49
CA VAL A 46 6.34 -1.25 4.60
C VAL A 46 6.27 0.05 5.38
N SER A 47 6.89 0.08 6.56
CA SER A 47 7.00 1.31 7.33
C SER A 47 7.96 2.30 6.64
N PRO A 48 7.82 3.62 6.88
CA PRO A 48 8.71 4.63 6.30
C PRO A 48 10.19 4.33 6.59
N GLU A 49 10.51 3.87 7.80
CA GLU A 49 11.88 3.57 8.23
C GLU A 49 12.47 2.41 7.41
N VAL A 50 11.67 1.37 7.15
CA VAL A 50 12.06 0.23 6.32
C VAL A 50 12.25 0.67 4.86
N ALA A 51 11.35 1.51 4.33
CA ALA A 51 11.48 2.04 2.98
C ALA A 51 12.78 2.84 2.81
N GLU A 52 13.08 3.74 3.74
CA GLU A 52 14.32 4.52 3.72
C GLU A 52 15.57 3.66 3.85
N ALA A 53 15.56 2.66 4.73
CA ALA A 53 16.67 1.72 4.89
C ALA A 53 16.91 0.93 3.60
N GLY A 54 15.84 0.47 2.93
CA GLY A 54 15.90 -0.20 1.64
C GLY A 54 16.48 0.68 0.53
N LEU A 55 16.02 1.94 0.44
CA LEU A 55 16.56 2.90 -0.53
C LEU A 55 18.06 3.14 -0.32
N ARG A 56 18.47 3.35 0.95
CA ARG A 56 19.88 3.50 1.32
C ARG A 56 20.71 2.28 0.93
N ALA A 57 20.22 1.06 1.21
CA ALA A 57 20.91 -0.19 0.85
C ALA A 57 21.09 -0.35 -0.67
N LEU A 58 20.14 0.16 -1.45
CA LEU A 58 20.20 0.15 -2.92
C LEU A 58 21.05 1.29 -3.50
N GLY A 59 21.70 2.11 -2.65
CA GLY A 59 22.45 3.29 -3.08
C GLY A 59 21.59 4.41 -3.67
N ARG A 60 20.26 4.34 -3.48
CA ARG A 60 19.30 5.35 -3.94
C ARG A 60 19.10 6.33 -2.80
N LYS A 61 19.43 7.60 -3.01
CA LYS A 61 19.08 8.65 -2.04
C LYS A 61 17.58 8.91 -2.13
N SER A 62 16.94 9.00 -0.97
CA SER A 62 15.56 9.48 -0.81
C SER A 62 15.45 10.96 -1.17
#